data_AF-L1MP17-F1
#
_entry.id   AF-L1MP17-F1
#
_cell.length_a   1.000
_cell.length_b   1.000
_cell.length_c   1.000
_cell.angle_alpha   90.00
_cell.angle_beta   90.00
_cell.angle_gamma   90.00
#
_symmetry.space_group_name_H-M   'P 1'
#
loop_
_entity.id
_entity.type
_entity.pdbx_description
1 polymer ?
#
loop_
_entity_poly.entity_id
_entity_poly.type
_entity_poly.pdbx_seq_one_letter_code
_entity_poly.pdbx_strand_id
1 'polypeptide(L)'
;MSEQPDSDLNVRIDNEEKVAELLTAAYPQASYFAFLEARTDNVGLRTNGVHTRLNEAMYFWEDDQQDDLDTPLNYWKSCYKGIAQANKALELLANYPKTPRVKALYGEAFLLRAYLHFMLVNIWAEPYRKNSDAPGIPYVEASREARHCGLSTRYSGGGLPKD
;
A
#
# COMPACT_ATOMS: atom_id res chain seq x y z
N MET A 1 -28.07 -33.65 1.82
CA MET A 1 -27.99 -32.35 2.51
C MET A 1 -26.55 -31.90 2.39
N SER A 2 -26.20 -31.15 1.33
CA SER A 2 -24.85 -30.61 1.15
C SER A 2 -24.92 -29.14 1.54
N GLU A 3 -24.53 -28.86 2.77
CA GLU A 3 -24.33 -27.51 3.26
C GLU A 3 -23.13 -26.96 2.47
N GLN A 4 -23.41 -26.08 1.51
CA GLN A 4 -22.36 -25.30 0.88
C GLN A 4 -21.77 -24.41 1.97
N PRO A 5 -20.43 -24.32 2.13
CA PRO A 5 -19.86 -23.42 3.11
C PRO A 5 -20.30 -22.01 2.76
N ASP A 6 -21.03 -21.39 3.69
CA ASP A 6 -21.62 -20.08 3.55
C ASP A 6 -20.53 -19.09 3.15
N SER A 7 -20.57 -18.63 1.90
CA SER A 7 -19.57 -17.75 1.30
C SER A 7 -19.73 -16.30 1.77
N ASP A 8 -20.24 -16.11 2.99
CA ASP A 8 -20.67 -14.84 3.57
C ASP A 8 -19.76 -14.43 4.74
N LEU A 9 -18.46 -14.71 4.63
CA LEU A 9 -17.41 -14.10 5.47
C LEU A 9 -17.19 -12.61 5.10
N ASN A 10 -18.28 -11.88 4.92
CA ASN A 10 -18.30 -10.43 5.06
C ASN A 10 -18.18 -10.12 6.55
N VAL A 11 -16.95 -10.20 7.08
CA VAL A 11 -16.63 -9.87 8.46
C VAL A 11 -17.08 -8.42 8.69
N ARG A 12 -18.23 -8.25 9.36
CA ARG A 12 -18.71 -6.94 9.76
C ARG A 12 -17.70 -6.34 10.73
N ILE A 13 -17.09 -5.23 10.33
CA ILE A 13 -16.15 -4.46 11.16
C ILE A 13 -16.98 -3.45 11.96
N ASP A 14 -17.41 -3.87 13.15
CA ASP A 14 -18.39 -3.19 13.99
C ASP A 14 -17.86 -2.77 15.37
N ASN A 15 -16.61 -3.07 15.70
CA ASN A 15 -15.96 -2.68 16.95
C ASN A 15 -14.50 -2.24 16.75
N GLU A 16 -13.92 -1.62 17.78
CA GLU A 16 -12.55 -1.10 17.74
C GLU A 16 -11.50 -2.22 17.56
N GLU A 17 -11.76 -3.43 18.08
CA GLU A 17 -10.89 -4.61 17.92
C GLU A 17 -10.77 -5.03 16.46
N LYS A 18 -11.88 -5.16 15.75
CA LYS A 18 -11.88 -5.54 14.32
C LYS A 18 -11.26 -4.46 13.45
N VAL A 19 -11.35 -3.19 13.83
CA VAL A 19 -10.61 -2.12 13.15
C VAL A 19 -9.11 -2.29 13.36
N ALA A 20 -8.67 -2.63 14.57
CA ALA A 20 -7.26 -2.93 14.85
C ALA A 20 -6.77 -4.16 14.08
N GLU A 21 -7.58 -5.21 13.95
CA GLU A 21 -7.29 -6.37 13.10
C GLU A 21 -7.16 -5.99 11.62
N LEU A 22 -8.07 -5.14 11.12
CA LEU A 22 -7.99 -4.61 9.75
C LEU A 22 -6.68 -3.86 9.50
N LEU A 23 -6.25 -3.03 10.45
CA LEU A 23 -4.98 -2.30 10.38
C LEU A 23 -3.77 -3.24 10.47
N THR A 24 -3.84 -4.26 11.33
CA THR A 24 -2.80 -5.29 11.43
C THR A 24 -2.64 -6.05 10.11
N ALA A 25 -3.75 -6.31 9.41
CA ALA A 25 -3.74 -6.94 8.10
C ALA A 25 -3.30 -6.00 6.96
N ALA A 26 -3.11 -4.70 7.21
CA ALA A 26 -2.72 -3.69 6.23
C ALA A 26 -1.20 -3.53 6.07
N TYR A 27 -0.40 -4.12 6.96
CA TYR A 27 1.04 -4.19 6.78
C TYR A 27 1.37 -5.08 5.56
N PRO A 28 2.28 -4.67 4.65
CA PRO A 28 2.65 -5.47 3.50
C PRO A 28 3.23 -6.81 3.94
N GLN A 29 2.67 -7.88 3.39
CA GLN A 29 3.19 -9.24 3.59
C GLN A 29 4.31 -9.59 2.60
N ALA A 30 4.43 -8.82 1.52
CA ALA A 30 5.51 -8.96 0.54
C ALA A 30 6.72 -8.14 0.98
N SER A 31 7.92 -8.69 0.79
CA SER A 31 9.18 -8.02 1.02
C SER A 31 9.68 -7.33 -0.26
N TYR A 32 10.20 -6.11 -0.11
CA TYR A 32 10.90 -5.43 -1.19
C TYR A 32 12.37 -5.87 -1.34
N PHE A 33 12.90 -6.56 -0.34
CA PHE A 33 14.32 -6.89 -0.25
C PHE A 33 14.79 -7.71 -1.45
N ALA A 34 14.03 -8.73 -1.83
CA ALA A 34 14.43 -9.69 -2.85
C ALA A 34 14.71 -9.04 -4.22
N PHE A 35 13.95 -8.00 -4.58
CA PHE A 35 14.06 -7.35 -5.88
C PHE A 35 14.86 -6.04 -5.86
N LEU A 36 14.97 -5.37 -4.70
CA LEU A 36 15.79 -4.17 -4.57
C LEU A 36 17.26 -4.49 -4.32
N GLU A 37 17.58 -5.51 -3.51
CA GLU A 37 18.97 -5.82 -3.17
C GLU A 37 19.78 -6.23 -4.40
N ALA A 38 19.17 -7.02 -5.30
CA ALA A 38 19.79 -7.44 -6.55
C ALA A 38 20.11 -6.27 -7.50
N ARG A 39 19.51 -5.09 -7.28
CA ARG A 39 19.74 -3.85 -8.04
C ARG A 39 20.78 -2.93 -7.40
N THR A 40 21.47 -3.38 -6.36
CA THR A 40 22.51 -2.60 -5.70
C THR A 40 23.91 -2.95 -6.21
N ASP A 41 24.90 -2.16 -5.82
CA ASP A 41 26.33 -2.45 -6.03
C ASP A 41 26.90 -3.43 -4.99
N ASN A 42 26.08 -3.92 -4.04
CA ASN A 42 26.50 -4.91 -3.05
C ASN A 42 26.45 -6.36 -3.57
N VAL A 43 25.91 -6.59 -4.76
CA VAL A 43 25.74 -7.92 -5.36
C VAL A 43 26.65 -8.13 -6.57
N GLY A 44 27.06 -9.37 -6.81
CA GLY A 44 27.92 -9.74 -7.93
C GLY A 44 27.51 -11.04 -8.60
N LEU A 45 27.83 -11.17 -9.89
CA LEU A 45 27.52 -12.36 -10.67
C LEU A 45 28.28 -13.59 -10.15
N ARG A 46 27.54 -14.66 -9.87
CA ARG A 46 28.10 -15.98 -9.57
C ARG A 46 27.96 -16.91 -10.77
N THR A 47 29.02 -17.08 -11.57
CA THR A 47 28.99 -17.78 -12.87
C THR A 47 28.50 -19.22 -12.83
N ASN A 48 28.74 -19.95 -11.73
CA ASN A 48 28.27 -21.34 -11.55
C ASN A 48 27.26 -21.46 -10.40
N GLY A 49 26.52 -20.38 -10.13
CA GLY A 49 25.46 -20.34 -9.12
C GLY A 49 24.13 -20.86 -9.66
N VAL A 50 23.27 -21.30 -8.74
CA VAL A 50 21.84 -21.44 -9.02
C VAL A 50 21.19 -20.09 -8.79
N HIS A 51 20.60 -19.52 -9.83
CA HIS A 51 19.92 -18.21 -9.79
C HIS A 51 18.42 -18.42 -9.96
N THR A 52 17.63 -17.63 -9.24
CA THR A 52 16.20 -17.53 -9.53
C THR A 52 15.99 -16.55 -10.67
N ARG A 53 14.91 -16.75 -11.44
CA ARG A 53 14.54 -15.83 -12.52
C ARG A 53 14.35 -14.39 -12.03
N LEU A 54 13.72 -14.23 -10.86
CA LEU A 54 13.57 -12.92 -10.24
C LEU A 54 14.93 -12.27 -9.96
N ASN A 55 15.86 -13.00 -9.34
CA ASN A 55 17.17 -12.45 -9.00
C ASN A 55 17.96 -12.04 -10.25
N GLU A 56 17.93 -12.87 -11.30
CA GLU A 56 18.59 -12.58 -12.58
C GLU A 56 18.00 -11.34 -13.27
N ALA A 57 16.67 -11.28 -13.41
CA ALA A 57 15.99 -10.13 -14.01
C ALA A 57 16.30 -8.84 -13.23
N MET A 58 16.29 -8.89 -11.90
CA MET A 58 16.58 -7.71 -11.08
C MET A 58 18.05 -7.29 -11.17
N TYR A 59 18.99 -8.24 -11.23
CA TYR A 59 20.41 -7.94 -11.41
C TYR A 59 20.69 -7.23 -12.74
N PHE A 60 20.03 -7.64 -13.82
CA PHE A 60 20.15 -7.01 -15.14
C PHE A 60 19.21 -5.82 -15.35
N TRP A 61 18.52 -5.36 -14.29
CA TRP A 61 17.57 -4.24 -14.36
C TRP A 61 16.43 -4.45 -15.36
N GLU A 62 16.05 -5.71 -15.60
CA GLU A 62 14.95 -6.09 -16.47
C GLU A 62 13.60 -5.98 -15.73
N ASP A 63 12.53 -5.89 -16.52
CA ASP A 63 11.17 -5.92 -16.01
C ASP A 63 10.73 -7.36 -15.75
N ASP A 64 10.34 -7.64 -14.51
CA ASP A 64 9.70 -8.90 -14.14
C ASP A 64 8.22 -8.65 -13.81
N GLN A 65 7.35 -9.31 -14.57
CA GLN A 65 5.89 -9.18 -14.45
C GLN A 65 5.26 -10.38 -13.73
N GLN A 66 6.05 -11.21 -13.07
CA GLN A 66 5.54 -12.36 -12.34
C GLN A 66 4.77 -11.90 -11.11
N ASP A 67 3.71 -12.64 -10.79
CA ASP A 67 2.91 -12.46 -9.59
C ASP A 67 3.25 -13.56 -8.58
N ASP A 68 4.51 -13.58 -8.15
CA ASP A 68 5.05 -14.57 -7.19
C ASP A 68 5.48 -13.88 -5.89
N LEU A 69 5.88 -14.68 -4.89
CA LEU A 69 6.38 -14.20 -3.61
C LEU A 69 7.50 -13.17 -3.81
N ASP A 70 7.37 -12.03 -3.12
CA ASP A 70 8.37 -10.95 -3.09
C ASP A 70 8.77 -10.40 -4.47
N THR A 71 7.93 -10.58 -5.49
CA THR A 71 8.08 -9.93 -6.79
C THR A 71 7.66 -8.45 -6.73
N PRO A 72 8.15 -7.59 -7.65
CA PRO A 72 7.74 -6.19 -7.72
C PRO A 72 6.21 -6.03 -7.82
N LEU A 73 5.55 -6.86 -8.64
CA LEU A 73 4.10 -6.81 -8.83
C LEU A 73 3.33 -7.21 -7.56
N ASN A 74 3.78 -8.25 -6.86
CA ASN A 74 3.18 -8.66 -5.60
C ASN A 74 3.34 -7.56 -4.54
N TYR A 75 4.54 -6.98 -4.39
CA TYR A 75 4.77 -5.88 -3.46
C TYR A 75 3.86 -4.67 -3.75
N TRP A 76 3.79 -4.27 -5.02
CA TRP A 76 2.88 -3.21 -5.47
C TRP A 76 1.43 -3.49 -5.06
N LYS A 77 0.91 -4.69 -5.38
CA LYS A 77 -0.46 -5.11 -5.00
C LYS A 77 -0.66 -5.11 -3.49
N SER A 78 0.32 -5.62 -2.73
CA SER A 78 0.29 -5.68 -1.27
C SER A 78 0.19 -4.28 -0.66
N CYS A 79 0.97 -3.32 -1.15
CA CYS A 79 0.90 -1.93 -0.70
C CYS A 79 -0.46 -1.29 -1.00
N TYR A 80 -1.01 -1.45 -2.20
CA TYR A 80 -2.33 -0.88 -2.52
C TYR A 80 -3.47 -1.56 -1.76
N LYS A 81 -3.35 -2.85 -1.44
CA LYS A 81 -4.27 -3.55 -0.54
C LYS A 81 -4.22 -2.93 0.86
N GLY A 82 -3.02 -2.72 1.41
CA GLY A 82 -2.82 -2.07 2.70
C GLY A 82 -3.36 -0.63 2.73
N ILE A 83 -3.14 0.16 1.67
CA ILE A 83 -3.69 1.51 1.52
C ILE A 83 -5.23 1.47 1.54
N ALA A 84 -5.84 0.51 0.83
CA ALA A 84 -7.29 0.35 0.83
C ALA A 84 -7.84 -0.01 2.22
N GLN A 85 -7.16 -0.89 2.96
CA GLN A 85 -7.53 -1.25 4.33
C GLN A 85 -7.38 -0.08 5.30
N ALA A 86 -6.29 0.68 5.22
CA ALA A 86 -6.09 1.90 6.01
C ALA A 86 -7.18 2.96 5.74
N ASN A 87 -7.54 3.18 4.47
CA ASN A 87 -8.63 4.09 4.11
C ASN A 87 -9.98 3.61 4.64
N LYS A 88 -10.26 2.30 4.61
CA LYS A 88 -11.48 1.75 5.19
C LYS A 88 -11.52 1.90 6.72
N ALA A 89 -10.40 1.68 7.39
CA ALA A 89 -10.29 1.91 8.83
C ALA A 89 -10.58 3.38 9.19
N LEU A 90 -10.01 4.34 8.46
CA LEU A 90 -10.27 5.78 8.66
C LEU A 90 -11.76 6.12 8.49
N GLU A 91 -12.42 5.53 7.49
CA GLU A 91 -13.86 5.70 7.26
C GLU A 91 -14.69 5.14 8.43
N LEU A 92 -14.38 3.94 8.90
CA LEU A 92 -15.10 3.30 10.00
C LEU A 92 -14.93 4.09 11.30
N LEU A 93 -13.70 4.49 11.63
CA LEU A 93 -13.37 5.28 12.80
C LEU A 93 -14.00 6.68 12.79
N ALA A 94 -14.54 7.15 11.66
CA ALA A 94 -15.24 8.44 11.58
C ALA A 94 -16.47 8.46 12.49
N ASN A 95 -17.13 7.30 12.66
CA ASN A 95 -18.35 7.15 13.43
C ASN A 95 -18.12 6.89 14.93
N TYR A 96 -16.86 6.69 15.35
CA TYR A 96 -16.53 6.42 16.75
C TYR A 96 -16.24 7.70 17.54
N PRO A 97 -16.57 7.74 18.85
CA PRO A 97 -16.14 8.82 19.73
C PRO A 97 -14.61 8.90 19.77
N LYS A 98 -14.05 10.10 19.82
CA LYS A 98 -12.59 10.32 19.75
C LYS A 98 -11.89 10.04 21.09
N THR A 99 -12.07 8.83 21.61
CA THR A 99 -11.35 8.30 22.78
C THR A 99 -9.84 8.24 22.50
N PRO A 100 -8.98 8.15 23.53
CA PRO A 100 -7.54 7.95 23.32
C PRO A 100 -7.20 6.75 22.44
N ARG A 101 -7.94 5.64 22.58
CA ARG A 101 -7.77 4.43 21.76
C ARG A 101 -8.14 4.68 20.30
N VAL A 102 -9.29 5.28 20.03
CA VAL A 102 -9.71 5.64 18.67
C VAL A 102 -8.70 6.59 18.02
N LYS A 103 -8.18 7.58 18.76
CA LYS A 103 -7.12 8.47 18.27
C LYS A 103 -5.82 7.71 17.93
N ALA A 104 -5.46 6.70 18.71
CA ALA A 104 -4.31 5.85 18.41
C ALA A 104 -4.53 5.07 17.10
N LEU A 105 -5.71 4.47 16.90
CA LEU A 105 -6.06 3.77 15.66
C LEU A 105 -6.06 4.70 14.44
N TYR A 106 -6.50 5.96 14.61
CA TYR A 106 -6.35 6.99 13.57
C TYR A 106 -4.89 7.24 13.20
N GLY A 107 -4.03 7.38 14.22
CA GLY A 107 -2.60 7.60 14.02
C GLY A 107 -1.95 6.45 13.26
N GLU A 108 -2.26 5.21 13.65
CA GLU A 108 -1.78 4.01 12.95
C GLU A 108 -2.27 3.96 11.50
N ALA A 109 -3.55 4.22 11.25
CA ALA A 109 -4.11 4.21 9.90
C ALA A 109 -3.46 5.27 8.99
N PHE A 110 -3.22 6.49 9.51
CA PHE A 110 -2.52 7.53 8.76
C PHE A 110 -1.05 7.17 8.51
N LEU A 111 -0.36 6.63 9.52
CA LEU A 111 1.02 6.19 9.39
C LEU A 111 1.15 5.11 8.31
N LEU A 112 0.32 4.07 8.37
CA LEU A 112 0.29 3.00 7.38
C LEU A 112 0.07 3.56 5.98
N ARG A 113 -0.96 4.40 5.79
CA ARG A 113 -1.23 5.00 4.49
C ARG A 113 -0.04 5.83 3.97
N ALA A 114 0.57 6.65 4.83
CA ALA A 114 1.71 7.48 4.46
C ALA A 114 2.94 6.63 4.10
N TYR A 115 3.28 5.65 4.94
CA TYR A 115 4.41 4.76 4.74
C TYR A 115 4.28 3.96 3.43
N LEU A 116 3.10 3.42 3.15
CA LEU A 116 2.87 2.64 1.93
C LEU A 116 3.03 3.49 0.66
N HIS A 117 2.44 4.69 0.62
CA HIS A 117 2.65 5.60 -0.50
C HIS A 117 4.12 6.05 -0.60
N PHE A 118 4.80 6.25 0.54
CA PHE A 118 6.21 6.60 0.58
C PHE A 118 7.10 5.50 -0.01
N MET A 119 6.85 4.24 0.32
CA MET A 119 7.59 3.12 -0.27
C MET A 119 7.33 3.01 -1.77
N LEU A 120 6.07 3.12 -2.18
CA LEU A 120 5.70 3.06 -3.59
C LEU A 120 6.35 4.17 -4.43
N VAL A 121 6.36 5.43 -3.95
CA VAL A 121 6.96 6.54 -4.70
C VAL A 121 8.48 6.41 -4.78
N ASN A 122 9.16 5.92 -3.74
CA ASN A 122 10.61 5.73 -3.79
C ASN A 122 11.06 4.62 -4.75
N ILE A 123 10.21 3.63 -4.99
CA ILE A 123 10.55 2.48 -5.85
C ILE A 123 10.16 2.73 -7.32
N TRP A 124 9.02 3.38 -7.57
CA TRP A 124 8.44 3.49 -8.92
C TRP A 124 8.41 4.90 -9.51
N ALA A 125 8.77 5.94 -8.76
CA ALA A 125 8.85 7.30 -9.30
C ALA A 125 10.30 7.77 -9.43
N GLU A 126 10.50 8.82 -10.24
CA GLU A 126 11.79 9.47 -10.30
C GLU A 126 12.16 10.12 -8.96
N PRO A 127 13.46 10.18 -8.60
CA PRO A 127 13.89 10.89 -7.41
C PRO A 127 13.42 12.34 -7.42
N TYR A 128 12.73 12.78 -6.37
CA TYR A 128 12.13 14.10 -6.27
C TYR A 128 13.10 15.26 -6.60
N ARG A 129 14.35 15.16 -6.15
CA ARG A 129 15.39 16.19 -6.41
C ARG A 129 15.82 16.28 -7.87
N LYS A 130 15.63 15.21 -8.66
CA LYS A 130 16.02 15.16 -10.06
C LYS A 130 14.94 15.76 -10.95
N ASN A 131 13.68 15.45 -10.64
CA ASN A 131 12.53 15.95 -11.38
C ASN A 131 11.28 15.92 -10.49
N SER A 132 10.87 17.06 -9.95
CA SER A 132 9.68 17.16 -9.08
C SER A 132 8.36 17.04 -9.85
N ASP A 133 8.40 17.21 -11.17
CA ASP A 133 7.22 17.23 -12.03
C ASP A 133 7.02 15.90 -12.78
N ALA A 134 7.92 14.93 -12.57
CA ALA A 134 7.77 13.58 -13.11
C ALA A 134 6.48 12.91 -12.60
N PRO A 135 5.83 12.07 -13.42
CA PRO A 135 4.75 11.23 -12.96
C PRO A 135 5.18 10.39 -11.75
N GLY A 136 4.38 10.44 -10.69
CA GLY A 136 4.56 9.61 -9.51
C GLY A 136 3.72 8.34 -9.57
N ILE A 137 3.12 8.00 -8.42
CA ILE A 137 2.19 6.89 -8.27
C ILE A 137 0.75 7.37 -8.17
N PRO A 138 -0.25 6.51 -8.46
CA PRO A 138 -1.62 6.77 -8.04
C PRO A 138 -1.74 7.03 -6.53
N TYR A 139 -2.12 8.24 -6.14
CA TYR A 139 -2.31 8.60 -4.72
C TYR A 139 -3.78 8.37 -4.31
N VAL A 140 -4.03 7.47 -3.36
CA VAL A 140 -5.38 7.03 -2.99
C VAL A 140 -5.68 7.36 -1.52
N GLU A 141 -6.49 8.38 -1.31
CA GLU A 141 -6.84 8.90 0.03
C GLU A 141 -8.20 8.42 0.57
N ALA A 142 -9.01 7.79 -0.27
CA ALA A 142 -10.37 7.41 0.06
C ALA A 142 -10.67 5.96 -0.31
N SER A 143 -11.57 5.33 0.46
CA SER A 143 -12.09 4.01 0.15
C SER A 143 -12.84 4.04 -1.20
N ARG A 144 -13.01 2.88 -1.83
CA ARG A 144 -13.79 2.78 -3.08
C ARG A 144 -15.24 3.23 -2.86
N GLU A 145 -15.82 2.89 -1.71
CA GLU A 145 -17.18 3.27 -1.33
C GLU A 145 -17.33 4.79 -1.14
N ALA A 146 -16.39 5.42 -0.44
CA ALA A 146 -16.37 6.88 -0.27
C ALA A 146 -16.17 7.64 -1.60
N ARG A 147 -15.43 7.06 -2.55
CA ARG A 147 -15.28 7.61 -3.91
C ARG A 147 -16.57 7.56 -4.72
N HIS A 148 -17.32 6.45 -4.65
CA HIS A 148 -18.63 6.35 -5.32
C HIS A 148 -19.71 7.22 -4.67
N CYS A 149 -19.60 7.49 -3.36
CA CYS A 149 -20.53 8.35 -2.63
C CYS A 149 -20.25 9.87 -2.78
N GLY A 150 -19.27 10.27 -3.61
CA GLY A 150 -18.95 11.69 -3.86
C GLY A 150 -18.36 12.43 -2.65
N LEU A 151 -18.00 11.72 -1.57
CA LEU A 151 -17.43 12.29 -0.35
C LEU A 151 -15.94 12.70 -0.53
N SER A 152 -15.31 12.28 -1.62
CA SER A 152 -13.93 12.62 -1.97
C SER A 152 -13.76 13.99 -2.64
N THR A 153 -14.85 14.70 -2.97
CA THR A 153 -14.78 15.94 -3.78
C THR A 153 -14.47 17.21 -2.98
N ARG A 154 -14.10 17.12 -1.70
CA ARG A 154 -13.71 18.28 -0.88
C ARG A 154 -12.23 18.27 -0.55
N TYR A 155 -11.39 18.45 -1.57
CA TYR A 155 -10.11 19.18 -1.50
C TYR A 155 -9.70 19.56 -2.94
N SER A 156 -10.45 20.49 -3.54
CA SER A 156 -10.00 21.29 -4.67
C SER A 156 -10.24 22.76 -4.33
N GLY A 157 -9.17 23.56 -4.33
CA GLY A 157 -9.27 25.01 -4.15
C GLY A 157 -8.47 25.56 -2.97
N GLY A 158 -7.15 25.66 -3.15
CA GLY A 158 -6.30 26.59 -2.40
C GLY A 158 -5.65 27.56 -3.38
N GLY A 159 -6.46 28.43 -4.00
CA GLY A 159 -5.91 29.57 -4.74
C GLY A 159 -5.24 30.52 -3.75
N LEU A 160 -3.96 30.81 -3.95
CA LEU A 160 -3.30 31.90 -3.24
C LEU A 160 -3.95 33.24 -3.64
N PRO A 161 -4.23 34.14 -2.69
CA PRO A 161 -4.54 35.52 -3.03
C PRO A 161 -3.29 36.18 -3.61
N LYS A 162 -3.45 36.84 -4.76
CA LYS A 162 -2.47 37.81 -5.26
C LYS A 162 -2.81 39.16 -4.64
N ASP A 163 -1.91 39.68 -3.83
CA ASP A 163 -1.71 41.12 -3.67
C ASP A 163 -0.60 41.56 -4.62
#